data_AF-A0A7R6W9H4-F1
#
_entry.id   AF-A0A7R6W9H4-F1
#
_cell.length_a   1.000
_cell.length_b   1.000
_cell.length_c   1.000
_cell.angle_alpha   90.00
_cell.angle_beta   90.00
_cell.angle_gamma   90.00
#
_symmetry.space_group_name_H-M   'P 1'
#
loop_
_entity.id
_entity.type
_entity.pdbx_description
1 polymer ?
#
loop_
_entity_poly.entity_id
_entity_poly.type
_entity_poly.pdbx_seq_one_letter_code
_entity_poly.pdbx_strand_id
1 'polypeptide(L)'
;MTSWLIKVPAILTLGLLLNCTAAVAIDCSTVQYLKNKSPGTQILSNGCIGMQTLSVGSELELAAGARLWLKSVYNATTNQQLICQNRSSIPVRINIENLANPWIKVANIENCQQWVNNRLNCSIADGQKFFCVSSIIKRPTYSSSKPERTTSVQMRAIAIGKPENIAKAETYIDIAVLNMQPEINLCRNLLNSQAPVELIWNVKLTGEVDDVSILSEGNYELSSCIRDIVMSYKYPKPKETLTFVYKF
;
A
#
# COMPACT_ATOMS: atom_id res chain seq x y z
N MET A 1 -55.02 -72.30 16.53
CA MET A 1 -55.44 -71.05 15.85
C MET A 1 -54.49 -69.96 16.32
N THR A 2 -53.33 -69.82 15.64
CA THR A 2 -52.98 -68.70 14.71
C THR A 2 -52.92 -67.36 15.45
N SER A 3 -51.79 -66.66 15.64
CA SER A 3 -50.77 -66.16 14.69
C SER A 3 -49.64 -65.51 15.54
N TRP A 4 -48.36 -65.89 15.44
CA TRP A 4 -47.26 -65.33 14.62
C TRP A 4 -47.10 -63.78 14.55
N LEU A 5 -45.91 -63.30 15.00
CA LEU A 5 -44.99 -62.28 14.42
C LEU A 5 -44.22 -61.55 15.55
N ILE A 6 -43.04 -62.02 15.99
CA ILE A 6 -41.68 -61.63 15.53
C ILE A 6 -41.56 -60.15 15.08
N LYS A 7 -40.83 -59.33 15.85
CA LYS A 7 -39.55 -58.65 15.47
C LYS A 7 -39.16 -57.54 16.45
N VAL A 8 -38.09 -57.80 17.23
CA VAL A 8 -37.11 -56.80 17.72
C VAL A 8 -36.09 -56.59 16.56
N PRO A 9 -35.35 -55.47 16.37
CA PRO A 9 -35.06 -54.34 17.27
C PRO A 9 -35.38 -52.95 16.71
N ALA A 10 -35.50 -51.99 17.63
CA ALA A 10 -35.40 -50.56 17.38
C ALA A 10 -34.01 -50.24 16.80
N ILE A 11 -33.96 -49.97 15.50
CA ILE A 11 -32.76 -49.51 14.82
C ILE A 11 -32.59 -48.02 15.12
N LEU A 12 -31.50 -47.74 15.86
CA LEU A 12 -30.84 -46.45 16.04
C LEU A 12 -31.06 -45.47 14.89
N THR A 13 -31.89 -44.45 15.12
CA THR A 13 -31.94 -43.21 14.32
C THR A 13 -31.49 -42.05 15.19
N LEU A 14 -30.24 -42.09 15.64
CA LEU A 14 -29.60 -40.96 16.31
C LEU A 14 -28.16 -40.86 15.85
N GLY A 15 -27.95 -40.25 14.69
CA GLY A 15 -26.62 -40.13 14.12
C GLY A 15 -26.66 -39.46 12.78
N LEU A 16 -27.00 -38.17 12.74
CA LEU A 16 -26.55 -37.26 11.69
C LEU A 16 -26.73 -35.80 12.15
N LEU A 17 -26.16 -35.46 13.31
CA LEU A 17 -25.73 -34.09 13.57
C LEU A 17 -24.47 -33.87 12.71
N LEU A 18 -24.69 -33.70 11.40
CA LEU A 18 -23.69 -33.15 10.51
C LEU A 18 -23.37 -31.75 11.05
N ASN A 19 -22.23 -31.65 11.71
CA ASN A 19 -21.54 -30.39 11.95
C ASN A 19 -21.34 -29.74 10.59
N CYS A 20 -22.30 -28.92 10.20
CA CYS A 20 -22.17 -27.97 9.11
C CYS A 20 -21.22 -26.89 9.62
N THR A 21 -19.92 -27.19 9.64
CA THR A 21 -18.92 -26.14 9.69
C THR A 21 -19.07 -25.41 8.37
N ALA A 22 -19.83 -24.31 8.39
CA ALA A 22 -19.79 -23.34 7.33
C ALA A 22 -18.32 -22.93 7.18
N ALA A 23 -17.64 -23.51 6.18
CA ALA A 23 -16.33 -23.07 5.79
C ALA A 23 -16.53 -21.66 5.25
N VAL A 24 -16.36 -20.67 6.13
CA VAL A 24 -16.35 -19.26 5.74
C VAL A 24 -15.17 -19.16 4.78
N ALA A 25 -15.45 -19.05 3.49
CA ALA A 25 -14.42 -18.89 2.48
C ALA A 25 -13.75 -17.53 2.74
N ILE A 26 -12.56 -17.57 3.34
CA ILE A 26 -11.76 -16.38 3.60
C ILE A 26 -11.07 -16.01 2.29
N ASP A 27 -11.56 -14.97 1.61
CA ASP A 27 -10.86 -14.44 0.43
C ASP A 27 -9.65 -13.61 0.88
N CYS A 28 -8.47 -14.17 0.58
CA CYS A 28 -7.17 -13.64 0.98
C CYS A 28 -6.37 -13.08 -0.19
N SER A 29 -6.97 -12.88 -1.36
CA SER A 29 -6.22 -12.51 -2.58
C SER A 29 -6.41 -11.05 -3.00
N THR A 30 -7.50 -10.43 -2.57
CA THR A 30 -7.96 -9.17 -3.15
C THR A 30 -7.28 -7.93 -2.58
N VAL A 31 -7.12 -7.82 -1.26
CA VAL A 31 -6.51 -6.64 -0.61
C VAL A 31 -5.16 -7.00 0.02
N GLN A 32 -4.14 -6.20 -0.27
CA GLN A 32 -2.78 -6.39 0.23
C GLN A 32 -2.29 -5.19 1.03
N TYR A 33 -1.81 -5.46 2.23
CA TYR A 33 -1.08 -4.55 3.11
C TYR A 33 0.37 -4.38 2.65
N LEU A 34 0.79 -3.13 2.39
CA LEU A 34 2.17 -2.83 2.03
C LEU A 34 2.96 -2.38 3.26
N LYS A 35 3.45 -3.36 4.04
CA LYS A 35 4.20 -3.13 5.29
C LYS A 35 5.33 -2.12 5.14
N ASN A 36 6.13 -2.21 4.07
CA ASN A 36 7.28 -1.32 3.85
C ASN A 36 6.89 0.13 3.53
N LYS A 37 5.61 0.40 3.28
CA LYS A 37 5.05 1.74 3.00
C LYS A 37 4.09 2.23 4.08
N SER A 38 3.94 1.45 5.16
CA SER A 38 2.93 1.68 6.19
C SER A 38 3.57 1.81 7.58
N PRO A 39 4.47 2.79 7.79
CA PRO A 39 5.13 2.97 9.08
C PRO A 39 4.11 3.23 10.19
N GLY A 40 4.31 2.58 11.34
CA GLY A 40 3.43 2.72 12.51
C GLY A 40 2.05 2.06 12.37
N THR A 41 1.86 1.19 11.37
CA THR A 41 0.64 0.39 11.20
C THR A 41 0.86 -1.05 11.63
N GLN A 42 -0.07 -1.58 12.41
CA GLN A 42 -0.11 -2.97 12.82
C GLN A 42 -1.42 -3.65 12.41
N ILE A 43 -1.34 -4.94 12.10
CA ILE A 43 -2.51 -5.79 11.88
C ILE A 43 -2.86 -6.39 13.24
N LEU A 44 -4.05 -6.08 13.76
CA LEU A 44 -4.54 -6.61 15.03
C LEU A 44 -5.19 -7.98 14.84
N SER A 45 -5.93 -8.15 13.75
CA SER A 45 -6.62 -9.39 13.42
C SER A 45 -6.68 -9.57 11.90
N ASN A 46 -6.50 -10.79 11.43
CA ASN A 46 -6.57 -11.15 10.02
C ASN A 46 -6.87 -12.63 9.87
N GLY A 47 -7.81 -12.98 8.99
CA GLY A 47 -8.14 -14.37 8.69
C GLY A 47 -7.15 -15.06 7.74
N CYS A 48 -6.24 -14.30 7.13
CA CYS A 48 -5.29 -14.80 6.16
C CYS A 48 -3.97 -15.26 6.78
N ILE A 49 -3.42 -16.36 6.25
CA ILE A 49 -2.11 -16.91 6.66
C ILE A 49 -0.96 -16.00 6.20
N GLY A 50 -1.18 -15.19 5.16
CA GLY A 50 -0.19 -14.26 4.63
C GLY A 50 -0.08 -12.97 5.45
N MET A 51 1.14 -12.58 5.84
CA MET A 51 1.40 -11.33 6.59
C MET A 51 1.03 -10.04 5.85
N GLN A 52 0.76 -10.13 4.55
CA GLN A 52 0.45 -8.97 3.69
C GLN A 52 -0.90 -9.08 3.01
N THR A 53 -1.63 -10.18 3.16
CA THR A 53 -2.96 -10.32 2.57
C THR A 53 -4.01 -10.08 3.63
N LEU A 54 -5.08 -9.38 3.29
CA LEU A 54 -6.14 -9.03 4.24
C LEU A 54 -7.45 -9.64 3.78
N SER A 55 -8.16 -10.29 4.71
CA SER A 55 -9.54 -10.71 4.52
C SER A 55 -10.52 -9.62 4.91
N VAL A 56 -11.78 -9.75 4.48
CA VAL A 56 -12.90 -9.04 5.12
C VAL A 56 -12.90 -9.36 6.61
N GLY A 57 -13.16 -8.35 7.44
CA GLY A 57 -13.07 -8.43 8.90
C GLY A 57 -11.66 -8.26 9.47
N SER A 58 -10.62 -8.11 8.62
CA SER A 58 -9.29 -7.77 9.14
C SER A 58 -9.31 -6.41 9.82
N GLU A 59 -8.62 -6.30 10.95
CA GLU A 59 -8.52 -5.09 11.75
C GLU A 59 -7.07 -4.62 11.77
N LEU A 60 -6.87 -3.33 11.46
CA LEU A 60 -5.58 -2.66 11.49
C LEU A 60 -5.64 -1.49 12.47
N GLU A 61 -4.53 -1.22 13.12
CA GLU A 61 -4.35 -0.06 13.98
C GLU A 61 -3.21 0.82 13.46
N LEU A 62 -3.50 2.10 13.29
CA LEU A 62 -2.58 3.12 12.88
C LEU A 62 -2.23 3.97 14.09
N ALA A 63 -0.98 3.91 14.53
CA ALA A 63 -0.49 4.77 15.62
C ALA A 63 -0.59 6.26 15.27
N ALA A 64 -0.38 7.13 16.26
CA ALA A 64 -0.29 8.57 16.05
C ALA A 64 0.81 8.89 15.02
N GLY A 65 0.49 9.73 14.02
CA GLY A 65 1.43 10.06 12.93
C GLY A 65 1.65 8.96 11.90
N ALA A 66 1.06 7.77 12.06
CA ALA A 66 1.28 6.63 11.19
C ALA A 66 0.61 6.78 9.81
N ARG A 67 1.10 5.96 8.87
CA ARG A 67 0.58 5.87 7.51
C ARG A 67 0.21 4.42 7.20
N LEU A 68 -0.90 4.24 6.49
CA LEU A 68 -1.32 2.94 5.96
C LEU A 68 -1.32 2.98 4.45
N TRP A 69 -0.83 1.92 3.83
CA TRP A 69 -0.85 1.71 2.40
C TRP A 69 -1.44 0.34 2.06
N LEU A 70 -2.52 0.34 1.29
CA LEU A 70 -3.19 -0.83 0.76
C LEU A 70 -3.11 -0.85 -0.76
N LYS A 71 -3.06 -2.04 -1.35
CA LYS A 71 -3.24 -2.23 -2.78
C LYS A 71 -4.21 -3.38 -3.06
N SER A 72 -4.84 -3.33 -4.21
CA SER A 72 -5.55 -4.45 -4.82
C SER A 72 -5.15 -4.56 -6.28
N VAL A 73 -5.05 -5.79 -6.77
CA VAL A 73 -4.83 -6.04 -8.20
C VAL A 73 -6.17 -5.88 -8.90
N TYR A 74 -6.27 -4.90 -9.80
CA TYR A 74 -7.47 -4.68 -10.59
C TYR A 74 -7.39 -5.44 -11.92
N ASN A 75 -6.24 -5.39 -12.59
CA ASN A 75 -5.86 -6.25 -13.72
C ASN A 75 -4.33 -6.31 -13.89
N ALA A 76 -3.84 -6.88 -14.99
CA ALA A 76 -2.40 -7.07 -15.22
C ALA A 76 -1.57 -5.77 -15.23
N THR A 77 -2.17 -4.63 -15.60
CA THR A 77 -1.45 -3.36 -15.80
C THR A 77 -1.91 -2.23 -14.87
N THR A 78 -3.01 -2.46 -14.15
CA THR A 78 -3.62 -1.49 -13.24
C THR A 78 -3.86 -2.11 -11.88
N ASN A 79 -3.47 -1.36 -10.86
CA ASN A 79 -3.75 -1.71 -9.48
C ASN A 79 -4.51 -0.57 -8.85
N GLN A 80 -5.44 -0.88 -7.97
CA GLN A 80 -6.01 0.14 -7.10
C GLN A 80 -5.14 0.27 -5.87
N GLN A 81 -4.91 1.49 -5.41
CA GLN A 81 -4.15 1.76 -4.19
C GLN A 81 -4.90 2.75 -3.31
N LEU A 82 -4.74 2.59 -2.00
CA LEU A 82 -5.30 3.45 -0.99
C LEU A 82 -4.20 3.79 0.02
N ILE A 83 -4.07 5.07 0.34
CA ILE A 83 -3.17 5.56 1.38
C ILE A 83 -3.98 6.34 2.41
N CYS A 84 -3.67 6.14 3.69
CA CYS A 84 -4.23 6.88 4.81
C CYS A 84 -3.13 7.52 5.66
N GLN A 85 -3.43 8.65 6.27
CA GLN A 85 -2.58 9.33 7.24
C GLN A 85 -3.37 9.59 8.52
N ASN A 86 -2.80 9.17 9.66
CA ASN A 86 -3.27 9.58 10.97
C ASN A 86 -2.49 10.82 11.42
N ARG A 87 -3.15 11.98 11.51
CA ARG A 87 -2.60 13.23 12.08
C ARG A 87 -3.22 13.54 13.45
N SER A 88 -3.62 12.52 14.20
CA SER A 88 -4.07 12.67 15.57
C SER A 88 -3.02 12.17 16.55
N SER A 89 -3.21 12.50 17.82
CA SER A 89 -2.41 11.97 18.93
C SER A 89 -2.88 10.59 19.41
N ILE A 90 -3.96 10.04 18.83
CA ILE A 90 -4.54 8.77 19.24
C ILE A 90 -4.45 7.72 18.11
N PRO A 91 -4.40 6.42 18.43
CA PRO A 91 -4.47 5.38 17.42
C PRO A 91 -5.83 5.35 16.71
N VAL A 92 -5.82 5.05 15.41
CA VAL A 92 -7.03 4.89 14.59
C VAL A 92 -7.17 3.43 14.18
N ARG A 93 -8.34 2.85 14.39
CA ARG A 93 -8.67 1.47 14.04
C ARG A 93 -9.47 1.41 12.75
N ILE A 94 -9.03 0.54 11.86
CA ILE A 94 -9.55 0.39 10.51
C ILE A 94 -9.91 -1.06 10.28
N ASN A 95 -11.13 -1.29 9.80
CA ASN A 95 -11.61 -2.60 9.40
C ASN A 95 -11.66 -2.70 7.89
N ILE A 96 -11.28 -3.86 7.35
CA ILE A 96 -11.56 -4.22 5.97
C ILE A 96 -13.01 -4.71 5.90
N GLU A 97 -13.91 -3.86 5.42
CA GLU A 97 -15.35 -4.16 5.36
C GLU A 97 -15.75 -4.78 4.01
N ASN A 98 -15.05 -4.43 2.93
CA ASN A 98 -15.37 -4.90 1.58
C ASN A 98 -14.09 -5.18 0.77
N LEU A 99 -14.22 -6.05 -0.23
CA LEU A 99 -13.20 -6.32 -1.23
C LEU A 99 -13.34 -5.39 -2.46
N ALA A 100 -14.50 -4.76 -2.62
CA ALA A 100 -14.68 -3.63 -3.53
C ALA A 100 -14.28 -2.32 -2.85
N ASN A 101 -13.73 -1.38 -3.63
CA ASN A 101 -13.34 -0.07 -3.12
C ASN A 101 -14.57 0.81 -2.80
N PRO A 102 -14.56 1.59 -1.71
CA PRO A 102 -13.51 1.66 -0.68
C PRO A 102 -13.52 0.43 0.25
N TRP A 103 -12.34 -0.18 0.45
CA TRP A 103 -12.21 -1.42 1.23
C TRP A 103 -12.41 -1.24 2.73
N ILE A 104 -12.23 -0.01 3.20
CA ILE A 104 -12.03 0.27 4.61
C ILE A 104 -13.19 1.02 5.25
N LYS A 105 -13.39 0.74 6.53
CA LYS A 105 -14.22 1.51 7.45
C LYS A 105 -13.42 1.85 8.70
N VAL A 106 -13.60 3.06 9.21
CA VAL A 106 -12.97 3.51 10.45
C VAL A 106 -13.87 3.12 11.61
N ALA A 107 -13.33 2.39 12.58
CA ALA A 107 -14.12 1.75 13.65
C ALA A 107 -14.32 2.64 14.88
N ASN A 108 -13.31 3.45 15.22
CA ASN A 108 -13.25 4.19 16.49
C ASN A 108 -13.33 5.72 16.34
N ILE A 109 -13.89 6.21 15.23
CA ILE A 109 -14.14 7.64 15.00
C ILE A 109 -15.58 7.81 14.53
N GLU A 110 -16.38 8.53 15.31
CA GLU A 110 -17.80 8.79 14.99
C GLU A 110 -17.95 9.80 13.83
N ASN A 111 -17.10 10.82 13.80
CA ASN A 111 -17.18 11.94 12.86
C ASN A 111 -16.36 11.70 11.58
N CYS A 112 -16.63 10.60 10.89
CA CYS A 112 -16.10 10.33 9.55
C CYS A 112 -17.11 10.72 8.48
N GLN A 113 -16.69 11.56 7.54
CA GLN A 113 -17.47 11.84 6.34
C GLN A 113 -17.58 10.58 5.47
N GLN A 114 -18.57 10.53 4.59
CA GLN A 114 -18.58 9.54 3.52
C GLN A 114 -17.42 9.79 2.54
N TRP A 115 -17.09 8.76 1.75
CA TRP A 115 -16.12 8.91 0.68
C TRP A 115 -16.63 9.88 -0.38
N VAL A 116 -15.91 10.97 -0.60
CA VAL A 116 -16.22 11.98 -1.63
C VAL A 116 -14.99 12.14 -2.52
N ASN A 117 -15.16 12.00 -3.84
CA ASN A 117 -14.05 12.12 -4.81
C ASN A 117 -12.83 11.25 -4.46
N ASN A 118 -13.09 9.99 -4.06
CA ASN A 118 -12.06 9.05 -3.59
C ASN A 118 -11.26 9.51 -2.37
N ARG A 119 -11.81 10.41 -1.56
CA ARG A 119 -11.22 10.88 -0.31
C ARG A 119 -12.14 10.59 0.87
N LEU A 120 -11.56 10.09 1.95
CA LEU A 120 -12.19 9.96 3.25
C LEU A 120 -11.57 10.99 4.19
N ASN A 121 -12.38 11.75 4.93
CA ASN A 121 -11.91 12.65 5.98
C ASN A 121 -12.69 12.39 7.26
N CYS A 122 -11.97 12.28 8.37
CA CYS A 122 -12.51 12.11 9.70
C CYS A 122 -11.90 13.16 10.63
N SER A 123 -12.76 13.85 11.37
CA SER A 123 -12.36 14.85 12.36
C SER A 123 -12.35 14.19 13.73
N ILE A 124 -11.22 14.25 14.43
CA ILE A 124 -11.06 13.63 15.76
C ILE A 124 -11.18 14.70 16.85
N ALA A 125 -10.40 15.78 16.69
CA ALA A 125 -10.39 16.95 17.56
C ALA A 125 -9.84 18.15 16.75
N ASP A 126 -9.82 19.35 17.33
CA ASP A 126 -9.26 20.53 16.67
C ASP A 126 -7.80 20.30 16.23
N GLY A 127 -7.54 20.48 14.94
CA GLY A 127 -6.24 20.20 14.31
C GLY A 127 -5.91 18.71 14.13
N GLN A 128 -6.68 17.79 14.72
CA GLN A 128 -6.46 16.35 14.66
C GLN A 128 -7.41 15.66 13.70
N LYS A 129 -6.84 14.99 12.69
CA LYS A 129 -7.61 14.39 11.61
C LYS A 129 -7.04 13.05 11.16
N PHE A 130 -7.92 12.21 10.66
CA PHE A 130 -7.58 11.02 9.90
C PHE A 130 -8.16 11.16 8.50
N PHE A 131 -7.38 10.83 7.48
CA PHE A 131 -7.85 10.96 6.10
C PHE A 131 -7.16 9.96 5.18
N CYS A 132 -7.88 9.57 4.13
CA CYS A 132 -7.40 8.63 3.13
C CYS A 132 -7.71 9.14 1.73
N VAL A 133 -6.91 8.69 0.76
CA VAL A 133 -7.21 8.82 -0.66
C VAL A 133 -7.06 7.46 -1.34
N SER A 134 -7.93 7.19 -2.31
CA SER A 134 -7.89 6.00 -3.17
C SER A 134 -7.68 6.41 -4.62
N SER A 135 -6.93 5.62 -5.39
CA SER A 135 -6.71 5.89 -6.81
C SER A 135 -6.41 4.62 -7.59
N ILE A 136 -6.73 4.64 -8.89
CA ILE A 136 -6.32 3.62 -9.85
C ILE A 136 -4.94 4.00 -10.37
N ILE A 137 -3.95 3.17 -10.05
CA ILE A 137 -2.57 3.31 -10.49
C ILE A 137 -2.38 2.51 -11.78
N LYS A 138 -2.24 3.24 -12.89
CA LYS A 138 -1.81 2.67 -14.18
C LYS A 138 -0.30 2.67 -14.23
N ARG A 139 0.31 1.50 -14.44
CA ARG A 139 1.75 1.44 -14.70
C ARG A 139 2.01 1.83 -16.15
N PRO A 140 3.05 2.64 -16.44
CA PRO A 140 3.43 2.91 -17.81
C PRO A 140 3.73 1.59 -18.52
N THR A 141 3.08 1.35 -19.67
CA THR A 141 3.51 0.31 -20.60
C THR A 141 4.66 0.87 -21.42
N TYR A 142 5.83 0.23 -21.33
CA TYR A 142 6.99 0.62 -22.12
C TYR A 142 6.72 0.41 -23.61
N SER A 143 6.45 1.50 -24.31
CA SER A 143 6.87 1.65 -25.70
C SER A 143 8.39 1.83 -25.66
N SER A 144 9.13 1.14 -26.53
CA SER A 144 10.60 1.27 -26.67
C SER A 144 11.08 2.66 -27.08
N SER A 145 10.19 3.64 -27.20
CA SER A 145 10.51 5.05 -27.43
C SER A 145 11.21 5.65 -26.21
N LYS A 146 12.41 6.17 -26.42
CA LYS A 146 13.15 6.96 -25.42
C LYS A 146 12.22 8.03 -24.81
N PRO A 147 12.21 8.19 -23.47
CA PRO A 147 11.44 9.25 -22.84
C PRO A 147 11.86 10.61 -23.41
N GLU A 148 10.86 11.40 -23.83
CA GLU A 148 11.06 12.72 -24.41
C GLU A 148 11.51 13.69 -23.30
N ARG A 149 12.70 14.27 -23.46
CA ARG A 149 13.29 15.22 -22.50
C ARG A 149 12.44 16.48 -22.47
N THR A 150 11.59 16.62 -21.47
CA THR A 150 11.01 17.91 -21.11
C THR A 150 11.96 18.61 -20.14
N THR A 151 12.47 19.79 -20.53
CA THR A 151 13.33 20.65 -19.72
C THR A 151 12.61 20.96 -18.40
N SER A 152 13.07 20.56 -17.21
CA SER A 152 14.12 21.26 -16.46
C SER A 152 14.28 20.67 -15.04
N VAL A 153 15.01 19.57 -14.90
CA VAL A 153 15.73 19.19 -13.65
C VAL A 153 17.00 18.44 -14.08
N GLN A 154 18.19 18.98 -13.76
CA GLN A 154 19.44 18.25 -13.98
C GLN A 154 19.52 17.11 -12.95
N MET A 155 19.29 15.88 -13.39
CA MET A 155 19.66 14.71 -12.61
C MET A 155 21.18 14.62 -12.54
N ARG A 156 21.73 14.37 -11.34
CA ARG A 156 23.16 14.10 -11.18
C ARG A 156 23.31 12.69 -10.64
N ALA A 157 23.56 11.74 -11.52
CA ALA A 157 24.08 10.44 -11.13
C ALA A 157 25.59 10.59 -10.87
N ILE A 158 26.03 10.29 -9.65
CA ILE A 158 27.45 10.31 -9.32
C ILE A 158 27.97 8.87 -9.45
N ALA A 159 28.59 8.54 -10.57
CA ALA A 159 29.28 7.27 -10.76
C ALA A 159 30.70 7.39 -10.19
N ILE A 160 30.89 6.94 -8.95
CA ILE A 160 32.21 6.96 -8.29
C ILE A 160 33.10 5.91 -8.99
N GLY A 161 33.97 6.36 -9.89
CA GLY A 161 35.04 5.55 -10.50
C GLY A 161 34.88 5.20 -11.98
N LYS A 162 33.71 5.41 -12.60
CA LYS A 162 33.46 5.11 -14.03
C LYS A 162 32.51 6.11 -14.69
N PRO A 163 33.00 7.26 -15.18
CA PRO A 163 32.16 8.33 -15.74
C PRO A 163 31.35 7.91 -17.00
N GLU A 164 31.79 6.89 -17.73
CA GLU A 164 31.06 6.29 -18.86
C GLU A 164 29.72 5.64 -18.49
N ASN A 165 29.51 5.33 -17.21
CA ASN A 165 28.25 4.75 -16.72
C ASN A 165 27.19 5.80 -16.36
N ILE A 166 27.54 7.09 -16.32
CA ILE A 166 26.63 8.18 -15.91
C ILE A 166 25.37 8.22 -16.80
N ALA A 167 25.52 8.16 -18.13
CA ALA A 167 24.36 8.18 -19.05
C ALA A 167 23.42 6.96 -18.91
N LYS A 168 23.99 5.79 -18.52
CA LYS A 168 23.20 4.59 -18.24
C LYS A 168 22.48 4.71 -16.88
N ALA A 169 23.15 5.29 -15.89
CA ALA A 169 22.57 5.57 -14.58
C ALA A 169 21.44 6.62 -14.67
N GLU A 170 21.57 7.64 -15.52
CA GLU A 170 20.52 8.61 -15.82
C GLU A 170 19.28 7.94 -16.43
N THR A 171 19.45 7.13 -17.47
CA THR A 171 18.33 6.40 -18.09
C THR A 171 17.66 5.45 -17.10
N TYR A 172 18.45 4.80 -16.24
CA TYR A 172 17.98 3.90 -15.21
C TYR A 172 17.07 4.61 -14.19
N ILE A 173 17.47 5.78 -13.71
CA ILE A 173 16.72 6.52 -12.71
C ILE A 173 15.50 7.24 -13.31
N ASP A 174 15.59 7.74 -14.54
CA ASP A 174 14.43 8.30 -15.27
C ASP A 174 13.29 7.29 -15.33
N ILE A 175 13.63 6.04 -15.67
CA ILE A 175 12.67 4.94 -15.72
C ILE A 175 12.11 4.65 -14.33
N ALA A 176 12.96 4.57 -13.30
CA ALA A 176 12.51 4.31 -11.94
C ALA A 176 11.54 5.41 -11.45
N VAL A 177 11.91 6.68 -11.63
CA VAL A 177 11.11 7.85 -11.26
C VAL A 177 9.78 7.86 -11.99
N LEU A 178 9.78 7.63 -13.31
CA LEU A 178 8.55 7.57 -14.11
C LEU A 178 7.57 6.52 -13.56
N ASN A 179 8.07 5.37 -13.09
CA ASN A 179 7.24 4.32 -12.51
C ASN A 179 6.77 4.64 -11.08
N MET A 180 7.51 5.46 -10.33
CA MET A 180 7.13 5.93 -9.01
C MET A 180 6.09 7.05 -9.06
N GLN A 181 6.03 7.79 -10.18
CA GLN A 181 5.20 9.00 -10.32
C GLN A 181 3.72 8.81 -9.93
N PRO A 182 3.03 7.72 -10.30
CA PRO A 182 1.63 7.53 -9.90
C PRO A 182 1.44 7.47 -8.38
N GLU A 183 2.38 6.84 -7.66
CA GLU A 183 2.33 6.74 -6.20
C GLU A 183 2.76 8.06 -5.54
N ILE A 184 3.70 8.80 -6.14
CA ILE A 184 4.08 10.15 -5.71
C ILE A 184 2.86 11.09 -5.82
N ASN A 185 2.12 11.01 -6.92
CA ASN A 185 0.89 11.75 -7.09
C ASN A 185 -0.15 11.38 -6.02
N LEU A 186 -0.18 10.12 -5.57
CA LEU A 186 -1.04 9.71 -4.46
C LEU A 186 -0.66 10.41 -3.15
N CYS A 187 0.64 10.52 -2.82
CA CYS A 187 1.13 11.31 -1.68
C CYS A 187 0.75 12.80 -1.80
N ARG A 188 0.93 13.39 -2.99
CA ARG A 188 0.57 14.79 -3.27
C ARG A 188 -0.93 15.04 -3.09
N ASN A 189 -1.77 14.10 -3.54
CA ASN A 189 -3.23 14.16 -3.39
C ASN A 189 -3.67 13.99 -1.93
N LEU A 190 -3.06 13.05 -1.21
CA LEU A 190 -3.33 12.81 0.21
C LEU A 190 -3.13 14.11 1.02
N LEU A 191 -1.98 14.75 0.82
CA LEU A 191 -1.53 15.91 1.58
C LEU A 191 -1.94 17.25 0.95
N ASN A 192 -2.61 17.22 -0.20
CA ASN A 192 -3.00 18.38 -0.99
C ASN A 192 -1.84 19.36 -1.21
N SER A 193 -0.70 18.86 -1.68
CA SER A 193 0.52 19.67 -1.84
C SER A 193 1.27 19.32 -3.13
N GLN A 194 1.62 20.36 -3.88
CA GLN A 194 2.47 20.29 -5.09
C GLN A 194 3.88 20.82 -4.84
N ALA A 195 4.27 21.02 -3.57
CA ALA A 195 5.60 21.49 -3.23
C ALA A 195 6.70 20.55 -3.78
N PRO A 196 7.82 21.08 -4.28
CA PRO A 196 8.92 20.24 -4.73
C PRO A 196 9.57 19.50 -3.56
N VAL A 197 9.99 18.26 -3.79
CA VAL A 197 10.68 17.44 -2.78
C VAL A 197 11.99 16.93 -3.36
N GLU A 198 13.10 17.33 -2.74
CA GLU A 198 14.44 16.90 -3.16
C GLU A 198 14.95 15.82 -2.21
N LEU A 199 15.34 14.67 -2.77
CA LEU A 199 15.85 13.51 -2.05
C LEU A 199 17.21 13.11 -2.59
N ILE A 200 18.06 12.59 -1.72
CA ILE A 200 19.29 11.87 -2.07
C ILE A 200 19.21 10.45 -1.54
N TRP A 201 19.59 9.46 -2.36
CA TRP A 201 19.59 8.05 -1.94
C TRP A 201 20.58 7.20 -2.71
N ASN A 202 20.87 6.04 -2.13
CA ASN A 202 21.79 5.05 -2.69
C ASN A 202 21.05 3.76 -3.03
N VAL A 203 21.26 3.23 -4.24
CA VAL A 203 20.76 1.91 -4.66
C VAL A 203 21.93 0.94 -4.71
N LYS A 204 21.85 -0.11 -3.89
CA LYS A 204 22.83 -1.21 -3.85
C LYS A 204 22.76 -2.09 -5.10
N LEU A 205 23.80 -2.90 -5.29
CA LEU A 205 23.82 -4.01 -6.26
C LEU A 205 22.63 -4.97 -6.13
N THR A 206 22.05 -5.08 -4.93
CA THR A 206 20.86 -5.90 -4.67
C THR A 206 19.57 -5.30 -5.26
N GLY A 207 19.59 -4.02 -5.65
CA GLY A 207 18.41 -3.24 -6.02
C GLY A 207 17.67 -2.65 -4.81
N GLU A 208 18.23 -2.78 -3.61
CA GLU A 208 17.68 -2.20 -2.39
C GLU A 208 18.23 -0.80 -2.13
N VAL A 209 17.45 0.00 -1.41
CA VAL A 209 17.85 1.34 -0.97
C VAL A 209 18.31 1.29 0.48
N ASP A 210 19.47 1.87 0.75
CA ASP A 210 20.08 1.85 2.08
C ASP A 210 19.56 2.97 2.97
N ASP A 211 19.62 4.19 2.46
CA ASP A 211 19.18 5.39 3.13
C ASP A 211 18.66 6.39 2.09
N VAL A 212 17.70 7.20 2.52
CA VAL A 212 17.12 8.28 1.74
C VAL A 212 17.08 9.52 2.63
N SER A 213 17.92 10.49 2.31
CA SER A 213 17.93 11.77 3.01
C SER A 213 17.06 12.79 2.27
N ILE A 214 16.31 13.57 3.03
CA ILE A 214 15.47 14.67 2.51
C ILE A 214 16.33 15.93 2.50
N LEU A 215 16.51 16.53 1.32
CA LEU A 215 17.30 17.76 1.14
C LEU A 215 16.43 19.02 1.12
N SER A 216 15.14 18.89 0.81
CA SER A 216 14.23 20.03 0.75
C SER A 216 13.82 20.54 2.13
N GLU A 217 13.95 21.84 2.37
CA GLU A 217 13.23 22.56 3.42
C GLU A 217 11.77 22.73 2.99
N GLY A 218 10.84 22.01 3.61
CA GLY A 218 9.45 22.00 3.14
C GLY A 218 8.51 21.15 3.98
N ASN A 219 7.41 20.72 3.35
CA ASN A 219 6.39 19.89 4.00
C ASN A 219 6.98 18.50 4.31
N TYR A 220 7.46 18.33 5.54
CA TYR A 220 8.09 17.10 6.02
C TYR A 220 7.21 15.87 5.81
N GLU A 221 5.89 15.98 5.95
CA GLU A 221 5.00 14.84 5.73
C GLU A 221 4.97 14.40 4.27
N LEU A 222 4.97 15.36 3.33
CA LEU A 222 5.04 15.05 1.90
C LEU A 222 6.39 14.43 1.57
N SER A 223 7.47 15.02 2.07
CA SER A 223 8.82 14.48 1.87
C SER A 223 8.97 13.08 2.45
N SER A 224 8.42 12.82 3.63
CA SER A 224 8.38 11.48 4.25
C SER A 224 7.53 10.51 3.44
N CYS A 225 6.41 10.94 2.85
CA CYS A 225 5.58 10.08 2.00
C CYS A 225 6.32 9.65 0.73
N ILE A 226 6.99 10.59 0.06
CA ILE A 226 7.80 10.30 -1.13
C ILE A 226 9.01 9.45 -0.78
N ARG A 227 9.66 9.71 0.37
CA ARG A 227 10.77 8.89 0.89
C ARG A 227 10.37 7.42 1.02
N ASP A 228 9.20 7.13 1.58
CA ASP A 228 8.73 5.76 1.76
C ASP A 228 8.48 5.05 0.41
N ILE A 229 8.05 5.79 -0.63
CA ILE A 229 7.95 5.26 -2.00
C ILE A 229 9.35 4.92 -2.54
N VAL A 230 10.29 5.84 -2.44
CA VAL A 230 11.68 5.64 -2.91
C VAL A 230 12.33 4.45 -2.22
N MET A 231 12.20 4.32 -0.89
CA MET A 231 12.78 3.21 -0.13
C MET A 231 12.16 1.86 -0.46
N SER A 232 10.86 1.81 -0.77
CA SER A 232 10.13 0.56 -1.01
C SER A 232 10.02 0.17 -2.48
N TYR A 233 10.52 1.01 -3.39
CA TYR A 233 10.55 0.72 -4.82
C TYR A 233 11.51 -0.44 -5.11
N LYS A 234 11.10 -1.33 -6.02
CA LYS A 234 11.91 -2.48 -6.43
C LYS A 234 12.78 -2.08 -7.62
N TYR A 235 13.98 -1.60 -7.35
CA TYR A 235 14.89 -1.20 -8.40
C TYR A 235 15.45 -2.43 -9.16
N PRO A 236 15.63 -2.36 -10.49
CA PRO A 236 16.38 -3.38 -11.22
C PRO A 236 17.82 -3.46 -10.69
N LYS A 237 18.39 -4.64 -10.52
CA LYS A 237 19.73 -4.79 -9.93
C LYS A 237 20.80 -4.05 -10.77
N PRO A 238 21.45 -3.00 -10.25
CA PRO A 238 22.47 -2.29 -10.98
C PRO A 238 23.80 -3.07 -10.97
N LYS A 239 24.72 -2.72 -11.87
CA LYS A 239 26.05 -3.35 -11.95
C LYS A 239 27.06 -2.75 -10.97
N GLU A 240 26.74 -1.59 -10.42
CA GLU A 240 27.51 -0.84 -9.41
C GLU A 240 26.53 -0.14 -8.47
N THR A 241 26.97 0.28 -7.29
CA THR A 241 26.16 1.11 -6.41
C THR A 241 25.93 2.47 -7.05
N LEU A 242 24.69 2.94 -7.05
CA LEU A 242 24.30 4.20 -7.67
C LEU A 242 23.81 5.19 -6.61
N THR A 243 24.30 6.41 -6.65
CA THR A 243 23.80 7.54 -5.84
C THR A 243 23.00 8.47 -6.73
N PHE A 244 21.80 8.80 -6.28
CA PHE A 244 20.88 9.69 -6.98
C PHE A 244 20.53 10.90 -6.12
N VAL A 245 20.48 12.06 -6.77
CA VAL A 245 19.86 13.27 -6.23
C VAL A 245 18.74 13.65 -7.20
N TYR A 246 17.51 13.76 -6.70
CA TYR A 246 16.35 14.03 -7.54
C TYR A 246 15.36 14.94 -6.83
N LYS A 247 14.79 15.87 -7.61
CA LYS A 247 13.73 16.79 -7.19
C LYS A 247 12.42 16.38 -7.85
N PHE A 248 11.52 15.81 -7.04
CA PHE A 248 10.16 15.38 -7.40
C PHE A 248 9.15 16.54 -7.40
#